data_AF-A0A7W1RVE2-F1
#
_entry.id   AF-A0A7W1RVE2-F1
#
_cell.length_a   1.000
_cell.length_b   1.000
_cell.length_c   1.000
_cell.angle_alpha   90.00
_cell.angle_beta   90.00
_cell.angle_gamma   90.00
#
_symmetry.space_group_name_H-M   'P 1'
#
loop_
_entity.id
_entity.type
_entity.pdbx_description
1 polymer ?
#
loop_
_entity_poly.entity_id
_entity_poly.type
_entity_poly.pdbx_seq_one_letter_code
_entity_poly.pdbx_strand_id
1 'polypeptide(L)' 'MLEKGTSLEEIAEGLNDRGIRKPHGQAAWSATIVRKAVDSIRSEVPFAEPA' A
#
# COMPACT_ATOMS: atom_id res chain seq x y z
N MET A 1 16.02 12.59 14.37
CA MET A 1 14.90 11.68 14.73
C MET A 1 14.33 11.24 13.41
N LEU A 2 14.73 10.08 12.88
CA LEU A 2 14.13 9.59 11.64
C LEU A 2 12.66 9.36 11.96
N GLU A 3 11.80 10.19 11.37
CA GLU A 3 10.35 10.01 11.36
C GLU A 3 10.10 8.52 11.18
N LYS A 4 9.56 7.85 12.20
CA LYS A 4 9.26 6.43 12.15
C LYS A 4 8.15 6.27 11.12
N GLY A 5 8.55 6.20 9.85
CA GLY A 5 7.67 5.94 8.74
C GLY A 5 6.87 4.71 9.12
N THR A 6 5.55 4.86 9.12
CA THR A 6 4.61 3.80 9.44
C THR A 6 5.04 2.51 8.74
N SER A 7 5.34 1.47 9.53
CA SER A 7 5.81 0.21 8.97
C SER A 7 4.74 -0.39 8.08
N LEU A 8 5.13 -1.07 7.00
CA LEU A 8 4.19 -1.74 6.09
C LEU A 8 3.27 -2.75 6.83
N GLU A 9 3.72 -3.25 7.97
CA GLU A 9 2.96 -4.09 8.90
C GLU A 9 1.83 -3.32 9.60
N GLU A 10 2.11 -2.13 10.13
CA GLU A 10 1.07 -1.27 10.74
C GLU A 10 0.04 -0.81 9.71
N ILE A 11 0.49 -0.52 8.48
CA ILE A 11 -0.44 -0.20 7.37
C ILE A 11 -1.31 -1.41 7.07
N ALA A 12 -0.73 -2.61 7.01
CA ALA A 12 -1.48 -3.83 6.78
C ALA A 12 -2.51 -4.09 7.89
N GLU A 13 -2.12 -3.92 9.16
CA GLU A 13 -3.01 -4.05 10.31
C GLU A 13 -4.19 -3.06 10.23
N GLY A 14 -3.90 -1.77 10.01
CA GLY A 14 -4.94 -0.74 9.87
C GLY A 14 -5.88 -0.97 8.68
N LEU A 15 -5.39 -1.54 7.58
CA LEU A 15 -6.23 -1.90 6.43
C LEU A 15 -7.13 -3.11 6.72
N ASN A 16 -6.65 -4.08 7.51
CA ASN A 16 -7.45 -5.21 7.97
C ASN A 16 -8.52 -4.79 9.00
N ASP A 17 -8.14 -3.99 9.99
CA ASP A 17 -9.04 -3.44 11.01
C ASP A 17 -10.22 -2.68 10.39
N ARG A 18 -9.93 -1.87 9.37
CA ARG A 18 -10.94 -1.11 8.61
C ARG A 18 -11.75 -1.96 7.63
N GLY A 19 -11.44 -3.26 7.48
CA GLY A 19 -12.11 -4.16 6.56
C GLY A 19 -11.93 -3.80 5.08
N ILE A 20 -10.87 -3.07 4.72
CA ILE A 20 -10.61 -2.65 3.34
C ILE A 20 -10.34 -3.89 2.49
N ARG A 21 -11.18 -4.13 1.47
CA ARG A 21 -10.96 -5.24 0.54
C ARG A 21 -9.82 -4.93 -0.42
N LYS A 22 -9.01 -5.96 -0.68
CA LYS A 22 -7.89 -5.87 -1.61
C LYS A 22 -8.36 -5.85 -3.06
N PRO A 23 -7.59 -5.20 -3.96
CA PRO A 23 -7.90 -5.14 -5.38
C PRO A 23 -8.02 -6.50 -6.09
N HIS A 24 -7.41 -7.57 -5.57
CA HIS A 24 -7.49 -8.93 -6.14
C HIS A 24 -8.27 -9.94 -5.28
N GLY A 25 -9.06 -9.48 -4.30
CA GLY A 25 -10.06 -10.32 -3.63
C GLY A 25 -9.55 -11.47 -2.74
N GLN A 26 -8.24 -11.63 -2.49
CA GLN A 26 -7.70 -12.76 -1.71
C GLN A 26 -6.89 -12.35 -0.46
N ALA A 27 -7.15 -13.05 0.66
CA ALA A 27 -6.49 -13.04 2.00
C ALA A 27 -6.55 -11.72 2.80
N ALA A 28 -5.98 -11.67 4.02
CA ALA A 28 -5.78 -10.45 4.83
C ALA A 28 -4.60 -9.59 4.30
N TRP A 29 -4.59 -8.28 4.52
CA TRP A 29 -3.45 -7.43 4.19
C TRP A 29 -2.20 -7.89 4.93
N SER A 30 -1.07 -7.87 4.23
CA SER A 30 0.25 -8.18 4.79
C SER A 30 1.25 -7.18 4.20
N ALA A 31 2.38 -6.96 4.88
CA ALA A 31 3.39 -5.99 4.44
C ALA A 31 3.82 -6.18 2.96
N THR A 32 4.00 -7.42 2.52
CA THR A 32 4.34 -7.76 1.13
C THR A 32 3.25 -7.33 0.14
N ILE A 33 1.99 -7.46 0.51
CA ILE A 33 0.85 -7.07 -0.33
C ILE A 33 0.72 -5.55 -0.38
N VAL A 34 0.89 -4.88 0.76
CA VAL A 34 0.94 -3.41 0.81
C VAL A 34 2.05 -2.90 -0.09
N ARG A 35 3.25 -3.50 -0.03
CA ARG A 35 4.37 -3.13 -0.92
C ARG A 35 4.01 -3.29 -2.39
N LYS A 36 3.41 -4.42 -2.78
CA LYS A 36 3.02 -4.69 -4.16
C LYS A 36 1.92 -3.73 -4.66
N ALA A 37 0.98 -3.37 -3.78
CA ALA A 37 -0.07 -2.41 -4.09
C ALA A 37 0.50 -1.00 -4.31
N VAL A 38 1.42 -0.56 -3.44
CA VAL A 38 2.12 0.73 -3.62
C VAL A 38 2.93 0.75 -4.92
N ASP A 39 3.59 -0.35 -5.25
CA ASP A 39 4.35 -0.48 -6.50
C ASP A 39 3.45 -0.42 -7.75
N SER A 40 2.26 -1.05 -7.69
CA SER A 40 1.26 -0.98 -8.77
C SER A 40 0.73 0.45 -8.96
N ILE A 41 0.36 1.14 -7.87
CA ILE A 41 -0.09 2.54 -7.92
C ILE A 41 0.99 3.44 -8.52
N ARG A 42 2.25 3.23 -8.12
CA ARG A 42 3.38 4.01 -8.64
C ARG A 42 3.63 3.75 -10.14
N SER A 43 3.39 2.52 -10.61
CA SER A 43 3.55 2.18 -12.03
C SER A 43 2.42 2.72 -12.92
N GLU A 44 1.23 2.93 -12.38
CA GLU A 44 0.06 3.44 -13.12
C GLU A 44 0.02 4.97 -13.25
N VAL A 45 0.88 5.70 -12.53
CA VAL A 45 1.04 7.15 -12.68
C VAL A 45 2.33 7.44 -13.45
N PRO A 46 2.29 7.54 -14.80
CA PRO A 46 3.34 8.24 -15.49
C PRO A 46 3.28 9.68 -14.97
N PHE A 47 4.35 10.14 -14.35
CA PHE A 47 4.54 11.54 -14.02
C PHE A 47 4.56 12.28 -15.35
N ALA A 48 3.38 12.72 -15.83
CA ALA A 48 3.29 13.53 -17.03
C ALA A 48 3.94 14.86 -16.68
N GLU A 49 5.19 15.03 -17.10
CA GLU A 49 5.89 16.30 -17.05
C GLU A 49 5.03 17.35 -17.75
N PRO A 50 4.66 18.46 -17.07
CA PRO A 50 3.98 19.55 -17.75
C PRO A 50 4.97 20.17 -18.75
N ALA A 51 4.53 20.21 -20.01
CA ALA A 51 5.24 20.80 -21.15
C ALA A 51 5.40 22.32 -21.04
#